data_AF-A0A3B9WS72-F1
#
_entry.id   AF-A0A3B9WS72-F1
#
_cell.length_a   1.000
_cell.length_b   1.000
_cell.length_c   1.000
_cell.angle_alpha   90.00
_cell.angle_beta   90.00
_cell.angle_gamma   90.00
#
_symmetry.space_group_name_H-M   'P 1'
#
loop_
_entity.id
_entity.type
_entity.pdbx_description
1 polymer ?
#
loop_
_entity_poly.entity_id
_entity_poly.type
_entity_poly.pdbx_seq_one_letter_code
_entity_poly.pdbx_strand_id
1 'polypeptide(L)'
;MNSLKKILVLSLMLVASVFFAQRAGAAERDESTGAAETVTLEELELNAEVSMDMLVVGSDGKEYENVDYLSVEEVNLFSSSQRTNYEQLCDKAAELTNSETGYTAIELVTGNEGRPELRYYLPVKQIILMAEDNGTEPDVYPSGEVMEQAALYEASAAFDRGAFYRDQLSSTEQELFDRCVAAAAKNKNVFYADGSGFGDDDFFRIFSTGYLAYPELFEWVNWSGKGFTSLSLDDFGSEYYGFKAAKSKYFSANTEEKARKKINNLVAAARRYAEAASPEDVEYGIAEYLDKWICKKNYYNNKGTKNAYAKKAVMYYCHSSYGCLLKGYGVCESYARAMSRLLDAAGIANFFLCGEAGEAFGETGGHAWNYVRLGDSWYLLDTTWDDAGKKSDRSYFLIGSSDEDMQGTVHDATGEIFYYIYPSVTYPQLSKYSYKESDWPVLFEPAA
;
A
#
# COMPACT_ATOMS: atom_id res chain seq x y z
N MET A 1 -66.84 -14.57 7.06
CA MET A 1 -67.07 -15.92 6.50
C MET A 1 -65.86 -16.26 5.65
N ASN A 2 -64.84 -16.86 6.28
CA ASN A 2 -64.51 -18.31 6.20
C ASN A 2 -63.91 -18.66 4.84
N SER A 3 -62.65 -19.08 4.70
CA SER A 3 -61.83 -20.01 5.54
C SER A 3 -60.34 -19.58 5.50
N LEU A 4 -59.49 -19.59 6.53
CA LEU A 4 -59.26 -20.50 7.65
C LEU A 4 -59.05 -21.96 7.24
N LYS A 5 -57.80 -22.35 6.94
CA LYS A 5 -56.99 -23.31 7.74
C LYS A 5 -55.86 -24.00 6.96
N LYS A 6 -54.64 -23.80 7.46
CA LYS A 6 -53.47 -24.71 7.61
C LYS A 6 -52.31 -23.81 8.07
N ILE A 7 -52.25 -23.28 9.30
CA ILE A 7 -51.80 -23.90 10.58
C ILE A 7 -50.60 -24.86 10.37
N LEU A 8 -49.38 -24.44 10.76
CA LEU A 8 -48.72 -24.88 12.01
C LEU A 8 -47.38 -24.12 12.24
N VAL A 9 -47.34 -23.33 13.33
CA VAL A 9 -46.26 -23.15 14.32
C VAL A 9 -44.83 -22.77 13.84
N LEU A 10 -44.42 -21.52 14.08
CA LEU A 10 -43.24 -21.08 14.85
C LEU A 10 -42.95 -19.60 14.53
N SER A 11 -43.38 -18.69 15.41
CA SER A 11 -42.97 -17.27 15.36
C SER A 11 -42.95 -16.71 16.78
N LEU A 12 -42.15 -17.35 17.64
CA LEU A 12 -41.58 -16.82 18.87
C LEU A 12 -40.10 -17.23 18.82
N MET A 13 -39.18 -16.31 19.16
CA MET A 13 -37.74 -16.25 18.83
C MET A 13 -37.50 -15.57 17.47
N LEU A 14 -36.78 -14.46 17.32
CA LEU A 14 -35.74 -13.88 18.15
C LEU A 14 -35.73 -12.36 17.93
N VAL A 15 -36.13 -11.59 18.94
CA VAL A 15 -35.76 -10.18 19.08
C VAL A 15 -34.38 -10.20 19.71
N ALA A 16 -33.32 -10.26 18.90
CA ALA A 16 -31.93 -10.08 19.32
C ALA A 16 -31.07 -9.72 18.10
N SER A 17 -31.34 -8.58 17.49
CA SER A 17 -30.50 -7.99 16.44
C SER A 17 -30.36 -6.50 16.68
N VAL A 18 -29.98 -6.14 17.90
CA VAL A 18 -29.62 -4.78 18.31
C VAL A 18 -28.45 -4.91 19.29
N PHE A 19 -27.34 -4.23 18.99
CA PHE A 19 -26.08 -4.12 19.75
C PHE A 19 -25.12 -5.31 19.75
N PHE A 20 -24.31 -5.43 18.68
CA PHE A 20 -22.88 -5.74 18.81
C PHE A 20 -22.12 -4.97 17.73
N ALA A 21 -22.00 -3.67 17.95
CA ALA A 21 -21.05 -2.81 17.26
C ALA A 21 -20.52 -1.81 18.29
N GLN A 22 -19.19 -1.65 18.31
CA GLN A 22 -18.38 -0.86 19.25
C GLN A 22 -18.00 -1.53 20.57
N ARG A 23 -16.90 -2.28 20.52
CA ARG A 23 -15.80 -2.08 21.48
C ARG A 23 -14.46 -2.22 20.75
N ALA A 24 -14.19 -1.28 19.86
CA ALA A 24 -12.82 -0.97 19.47
C ALA A 24 -12.26 -0.10 20.60
N GLY A 25 -11.55 -0.73 21.51
CA GLY A 25 -10.86 -0.10 22.60
C GLY A 25 -9.93 -1.14 23.18
N ALA A 26 -8.69 -1.18 22.68
CA ALA A 26 -7.59 -1.60 23.52
C ALA A 26 -7.71 -0.72 24.78
N ALA A 27 -8.12 -1.35 25.88
CA ALA A 27 -8.13 -0.67 27.16
C ALA A 27 -6.67 -0.39 27.48
N GLU A 28 -6.28 0.90 27.56
CA GLU A 28 -5.06 1.28 28.24
C GLU A 28 -5.16 0.72 29.67
N ARG A 29 -4.41 -0.36 29.96
CA ARG A 29 -4.29 -0.93 31.30
C ARG A 29 -3.34 -0.04 32.10
N ASP A 30 -3.77 0.24 33.33
CA ASP A 30 -3.02 0.97 34.36
C ASP A 30 -1.72 0.21 34.69
N GLU A 31 -0.55 0.82 34.49
CA GLU A 31 0.79 0.26 34.72
C GLU A 31 1.11 -0.02 36.22
N SER A 32 0.11 -0.04 37.10
CA SER A 32 0.30 -0.15 38.56
C SER A 32 -0.13 -1.49 39.19
N THR A 33 -0.52 -2.49 38.40
CA THR A 33 -0.81 -3.85 38.90
C THR A 33 0.30 -4.82 38.52
N GLY A 34 0.75 -5.67 39.45
CA GLY A 34 1.79 -6.69 39.21
C GLY A 34 1.49 -7.60 38.02
N ALA A 35 2.52 -8.28 37.51
CA ALA A 35 2.43 -9.19 36.36
C ALA A 35 1.10 -9.96 36.35
N ALA A 36 0.37 -9.89 35.23
CA ALA A 36 -0.87 -10.63 35.10
C ALA A 36 -0.55 -12.12 35.34
N GLU A 37 -1.28 -12.78 36.24
CA GLU A 37 -1.12 -14.22 36.41
C GLU A 37 -1.54 -14.90 35.09
N THR A 38 -0.69 -15.79 34.58
CA THR A 38 -0.93 -16.54 33.34
C THR A 38 -1.38 -17.96 33.63
N VAL A 39 -2.04 -18.58 32.66
CA VAL A 39 -2.49 -19.97 32.73
C VAL A 39 -2.43 -20.64 31.35
N THR A 40 -2.06 -21.91 31.31
CA THR A 40 -2.15 -22.73 30.08
C THR A 40 -3.56 -23.27 29.88
N LEU A 41 -3.88 -23.75 28.67
CA LEU A 41 -5.18 -24.39 28.44
C LEU A 41 -5.33 -25.68 29.26
N GLU A 42 -4.24 -26.47 29.39
CA GLU A 42 -4.21 -27.68 30.23
C GLU A 42 -4.55 -27.37 31.70
N GLU A 43 -3.94 -26.34 32.28
CA GLU A 43 -4.20 -25.93 33.67
C GLU A 43 -5.63 -25.40 33.85
N LEU A 44 -6.14 -24.65 32.87
CA LEU A 44 -7.51 -24.13 32.88
C LEU A 44 -8.55 -25.25 32.86
N GLU A 45 -8.30 -26.34 32.13
CA GLU A 45 -9.20 -27.49 32.07
C GLU A 45 -9.16 -28.36 33.35
N LEU A 46 -8.03 -28.34 34.07
CA LEU A 46 -7.83 -29.12 35.29
C LEU A 46 -8.28 -28.41 36.58
N ASN A 47 -8.35 -27.07 36.58
CA ASN A 47 -8.55 -26.28 37.80
C ASN A 47 -9.85 -25.43 37.76
N ALA A 48 -10.76 -25.68 38.70
CA ALA A 48 -12.03 -24.96 38.79
C ALA A 48 -11.94 -23.57 39.46
N GLU A 49 -10.79 -23.19 40.03
CA GLU A 49 -10.60 -21.94 40.79
C GLU A 49 -9.72 -20.90 40.07
N VAL A 50 -9.61 -20.96 38.74
CA VAL A 50 -8.84 -20.00 37.95
C VAL A 50 -9.59 -18.66 37.84
N SER A 51 -8.88 -17.54 38.03
CA SER A 51 -9.48 -16.21 37.90
C SER A 51 -9.80 -15.87 36.45
N MET A 52 -10.92 -15.19 36.21
CA MET A 52 -11.41 -14.89 34.84
C MET A 52 -10.59 -13.83 34.10
N ASP A 53 -9.80 -13.04 34.84
CA ASP A 53 -8.93 -11.96 34.32
C ASP A 53 -7.50 -12.41 34.01
N MET A 54 -7.12 -13.64 34.37
CA MET A 54 -5.85 -14.27 34.00
C MET A 54 -5.74 -14.39 32.47
N LEU A 55 -4.51 -14.28 31.96
CA LEU A 55 -4.23 -14.43 30.53
C LEU A 55 -4.00 -15.90 30.20
N VAL A 56 -4.65 -16.38 29.13
CA VAL A 56 -4.41 -17.72 28.62
C VAL A 56 -3.25 -17.66 27.62
N VAL A 57 -2.16 -18.33 27.93
CA VAL A 57 -0.91 -18.33 27.15
C VAL A 57 -0.71 -19.67 26.42
N GLY A 58 0.35 -19.75 25.61
CA GLY A 58 0.71 -20.94 24.86
C GLY A 58 1.14 -22.11 25.75
N SER A 59 1.46 -23.24 25.12
CA SER A 59 1.79 -24.50 25.78
C SER A 59 3.07 -24.44 26.63
N ASP A 60 3.91 -23.42 26.45
CA ASP A 60 5.10 -23.19 27.25
C ASP A 60 4.85 -22.43 28.57
N GLY A 61 3.61 -21.97 28.78
CA GLY A 61 3.17 -21.28 29.99
C GLY A 61 3.72 -19.86 30.15
N LYS A 62 4.38 -19.28 29.15
CA LYS A 62 5.03 -17.97 29.26
C LYS A 62 4.23 -16.85 28.63
N GLU A 63 4.23 -15.72 29.31
CA GLU A 63 3.86 -14.44 28.71
C GLU A 63 5.03 -13.88 27.91
N TYR A 64 4.73 -13.30 26.75
CA TYR A 64 5.68 -12.60 25.90
C TYR A 64 5.29 -11.13 25.81
N GLU A 65 6.24 -10.23 26.08
CA GLU A 65 5.99 -8.78 26.30
C GLU A 65 5.27 -8.08 25.12
N ASN A 66 5.47 -8.54 23.88
CA ASN A 66 4.88 -7.95 22.68
C ASN A 66 3.64 -8.69 22.17
N VAL A 67 3.07 -9.59 22.98
CA VAL A 67 1.90 -10.39 22.62
C VAL A 67 0.73 -10.03 23.52
N ASP A 68 -0.35 -9.51 22.92
CA ASP A 68 -1.61 -9.29 23.61
C ASP A 68 -2.42 -10.61 23.62
N TYR A 69 -2.51 -11.26 24.79
CA TYR A 69 -3.27 -12.50 24.98
C TYR A 69 -4.75 -12.23 25.36
N LEU A 70 -5.61 -13.22 25.12
CA LEU A 70 -6.98 -13.20 25.61
C LEU A 70 -7.06 -13.65 27.07
N SER A 71 -8.01 -13.08 27.81
CA SER A 71 -8.33 -13.50 29.17
C SER A 71 -9.05 -14.84 29.21
N VAL A 72 -9.06 -15.49 30.37
CA VAL A 72 -9.85 -16.69 30.64
C VAL A 72 -11.34 -16.46 30.35
N GLU A 73 -11.89 -15.28 30.67
CA GLU A 73 -13.28 -14.91 30.33
C GLU A 73 -13.53 -15.02 28.83
N GLU A 74 -12.64 -14.47 28.01
CA GLU A 74 -12.76 -14.45 26.56
C GLU A 74 -12.54 -15.84 25.94
N VAL A 75 -11.51 -16.57 26.38
CA VAL A 75 -11.23 -17.93 25.89
C VAL A 75 -12.35 -18.90 26.26
N ASN A 76 -13.03 -18.69 27.40
CA ASN A 76 -14.16 -19.54 27.78
C ASN A 76 -15.37 -19.42 26.84
N LEU A 77 -15.47 -18.35 26.05
CA LEU A 77 -16.51 -18.19 25.03
C LEU A 77 -16.29 -19.11 23.82
N PHE A 78 -15.08 -19.63 23.63
CA PHE A 78 -14.75 -20.55 22.56
C PHE A 78 -15.22 -21.98 22.84
N SER A 79 -15.61 -22.67 21.78
CA SER A 79 -15.80 -24.13 21.80
C SER A 79 -14.49 -24.87 22.05
N SER A 80 -14.54 -26.15 22.44
CA SER A 80 -13.34 -26.92 22.74
C SER A 80 -12.32 -26.94 21.59
N SER A 81 -12.77 -27.13 20.34
CA SER A 81 -11.87 -27.08 19.17
C SER A 81 -11.23 -25.70 18.98
N GLN A 82 -12.01 -24.64 19.20
CA GLN A 82 -11.50 -23.27 19.10
C GLN A 82 -10.52 -22.92 20.23
N ARG A 83 -10.67 -23.49 21.42
CA ARG A 83 -9.67 -23.32 22.50
C ARG A 83 -8.35 -23.99 22.14
N THR A 84 -8.38 -25.18 21.57
CA THR A 84 -7.18 -25.85 21.03
C THR A 84 -6.54 -25.02 19.91
N ASN A 85 -7.34 -24.45 19.00
CA ASN A 85 -6.83 -23.55 17.97
C ASN A 85 -6.21 -22.28 18.58
N TYR A 86 -6.81 -21.73 19.64
CA TYR A 86 -6.28 -20.56 20.34
C TYR A 86 -4.89 -20.86 20.93
N GLU A 87 -4.70 -22.00 21.59
CA GLU A 87 -3.38 -22.41 22.11
C GLU A 87 -2.33 -22.54 21.00
N GLN A 88 -2.68 -23.14 19.85
CA GLN A 88 -1.79 -23.22 18.69
C GLN A 88 -1.40 -21.83 18.16
N LEU A 89 -2.33 -20.88 18.16
CA LEU A 89 -2.05 -19.50 17.76
C LEU A 89 -1.15 -18.78 18.78
N CYS A 90 -1.28 -19.08 20.07
CA CYS A 90 -0.36 -18.58 21.09
C CYS A 90 1.06 -19.12 20.89
N ASP A 91 1.20 -20.40 20.55
CA ASP A 91 2.51 -21.00 20.25
C ASP A 91 3.12 -20.38 19.00
N LYS A 92 2.32 -20.13 17.96
CA LYS A 92 2.77 -19.38 16.77
C LYS A 92 3.17 -17.95 17.12
N ALA A 93 2.46 -17.27 18.02
CA ALA A 93 2.82 -15.93 18.49
C ALA A 93 4.19 -15.93 19.21
N ALA A 94 4.49 -16.98 19.99
CA ALA A 94 5.80 -17.17 20.60
C ALA A 94 6.90 -17.37 19.54
N GLU A 95 6.66 -18.15 18.49
CA GLU A 95 7.59 -18.30 17.36
C GLU A 95 7.89 -16.97 16.68
N LEU A 96 6.84 -16.20 16.36
CA LEU A 96 6.97 -14.89 15.71
C LEU A 96 7.73 -13.89 16.60
N THR A 97 7.52 -13.92 17.92
CA THR A 97 8.25 -13.06 18.87
C THR A 97 9.75 -13.37 18.91
N ASN A 98 10.13 -14.63 18.70
CA ASN A 98 11.52 -15.05 18.67
C ASN A 98 12.17 -14.94 17.28
N SER A 99 11.42 -14.49 16.27
CA SER A 99 11.93 -14.28 14.92
C SER A 99 12.75 -12.98 14.80
N GLU A 100 13.62 -12.91 13.79
CA GLU A 100 14.39 -11.69 13.47
C GLU A 100 13.56 -10.64 12.71
N THR A 101 12.29 -10.94 12.39
CA THR A 101 11.43 -10.15 11.51
C THR A 101 10.96 -8.82 12.14
N GLY A 102 11.09 -8.64 13.46
CA GLY A 102 10.91 -7.35 14.12
C GLY A 102 9.48 -6.80 14.11
N TYR A 103 8.49 -7.66 14.39
CA TYR A 103 7.09 -7.26 14.50
C TYR A 103 6.85 -6.20 15.58
N THR A 104 6.03 -5.19 15.26
CA THR A 104 5.71 -4.06 16.16
C THR A 104 4.63 -4.37 17.19
N ALA A 105 3.81 -5.39 16.91
CA ALA A 105 2.78 -5.90 17.79
C ALA A 105 2.37 -7.30 17.32
N ILE A 106 1.93 -8.14 18.25
CA ILE A 106 1.28 -9.41 18.00
C ILE A 106 0.04 -9.47 18.92
N GLU A 107 -1.12 -9.79 18.37
CA GLU A 107 -2.39 -9.73 19.09
C GLU A 107 -3.17 -11.02 18.85
N LEU A 108 -3.60 -11.68 19.92
CA LEU A 108 -4.59 -12.75 19.89
C LEU A 108 -5.96 -12.13 20.13
N VAL A 109 -6.89 -12.35 19.19
CA VAL A 109 -8.19 -11.69 19.20
C VAL A 109 -9.31 -12.65 18.83
N THR A 110 -10.55 -12.26 19.17
CA THR A 110 -11.73 -12.89 18.58
C THR A 110 -12.04 -12.25 17.23
N GLY A 111 -11.87 -13.00 16.15
CA GLY A 111 -12.14 -12.58 14.77
C GLY A 111 -13.63 -12.40 14.47
N ASN A 112 -13.94 -11.91 13.26
CA ASN A 112 -15.31 -11.55 12.88
C ASN A 112 -16.31 -12.72 12.86
N GLU A 113 -15.82 -13.96 12.77
CA GLU A 113 -16.65 -15.18 12.81
C GLU A 113 -16.75 -15.77 14.23
N GLY A 114 -16.26 -15.06 15.26
CA GLY A 114 -16.22 -15.56 16.64
C GLY A 114 -15.14 -16.63 16.88
N ARG A 115 -14.17 -16.74 15.98
CA ARG A 115 -13.03 -17.67 16.05
C ARG A 115 -11.79 -16.95 16.56
N PRO A 116 -10.85 -17.64 17.22
CA PRO A 116 -9.55 -17.07 17.55
C PRO A 116 -8.78 -16.71 16.27
N GLU A 117 -8.11 -15.58 16.30
CA GLU A 117 -7.32 -15.02 15.20
C GLU A 117 -6.03 -14.44 15.79
N LEU A 118 -4.90 -14.78 15.20
CA LEU A 118 -3.61 -14.17 15.48
C LEU A 118 -3.38 -13.04 14.49
N ARG A 119 -3.07 -11.84 14.96
CA ARG A 119 -2.70 -10.70 14.13
C ARG A 119 -1.29 -10.26 14.44
N TYR A 120 -0.51 -9.99 13.41
CA TYR A 120 0.87 -9.55 13.56
C TYR A 120 1.20 -8.43 12.58
N TYR A 121 1.98 -7.48 13.07
CA TYR A 121 2.10 -6.16 12.48
C TYR A 121 3.56 -5.85 12.15
N LEU A 122 3.88 -5.75 10.86
CA LEU A 122 5.17 -5.21 10.44
C LEU A 122 5.19 -3.68 10.51
N PRO A 123 6.32 -3.08 10.91
CA PRO A 123 6.50 -1.67 10.69
C PRO A 123 6.50 -1.43 9.18
N VAL A 124 5.63 -0.53 8.73
CA VAL A 124 5.72 0.00 7.37
C VAL A 124 7.09 0.65 7.26
N LYS A 125 7.95 0.18 6.34
CA LYS A 125 9.18 0.86 5.95
C LYS A 125 8.70 2.06 5.17
N GLN A 126 8.36 3.08 5.93
CA GLN A 126 7.93 4.32 5.40
C GLN A 126 9.11 4.90 4.61
N ILE A 127 9.11 4.68 3.29
CA ILE A 127 9.74 5.55 2.27
C ILE A 127 9.48 7.04 2.64
N ILE A 128 8.35 7.23 3.34
CA ILE A 128 7.68 8.37 3.92
C ILE A 128 8.43 9.17 5.02
N LEU A 129 9.55 8.74 5.61
CA LEU A 129 10.11 9.46 6.79
C LEU A 129 11.40 10.28 6.60
N MET A 130 12.03 10.29 5.43
CA MET A 130 13.32 10.99 5.27
C MET A 130 13.43 11.77 3.97
N ALA A 131 12.89 12.99 3.98
CA ALA A 131 13.54 14.09 3.28
C ALA A 131 13.94 15.10 4.36
N GLU A 132 15.25 15.28 4.56
CA GLU A 132 15.76 16.24 5.52
C GLU A 132 15.29 17.66 5.21
N ASP A 133 15.04 18.36 6.31
CA ASP A 133 14.62 19.75 6.41
C ASP A 133 15.67 20.69 5.80
N ASN A 134 15.34 21.35 4.70
CA ASN A 134 16.01 22.57 4.26
C ASN A 134 15.03 23.51 3.55
N GLY A 135 14.09 24.12 4.30
CA GLY A 135 13.46 25.34 3.78
C GLY A 135 12.07 25.66 4.30
N THR A 136 11.96 26.88 4.84
CA THR A 136 10.71 27.57 5.17
C THR A 136 9.72 27.62 4.01
N GLU A 137 8.51 27.07 4.19
CA GLU A 137 7.40 27.20 3.25
C GLU A 137 6.48 28.39 3.56
N PRO A 138 6.00 29.12 2.53
CA PRO A 138 4.84 29.99 2.62
C PRO A 138 3.54 29.28 2.22
N ASP A 139 2.48 29.50 3.00
CA ASP A 139 1.09 29.15 2.67
C ASP A 139 0.59 29.92 1.43
N VAL A 140 0.39 29.26 0.27
CA VAL A 140 -0.46 29.81 -0.81
C VAL A 140 -1.17 28.69 -1.58
N TYR A 141 -2.51 28.68 -1.52
CA TYR A 141 -3.37 27.87 -2.40
C TYR A 141 -3.82 28.70 -3.61
N PRO A 142 -3.60 28.27 -4.86
CA PRO A 142 -4.32 28.81 -6.00
C PRO A 142 -5.56 27.95 -6.34
N SER A 143 -6.72 28.59 -6.30
CA SER A 143 -7.96 28.11 -6.93
C SER A 143 -7.92 28.33 -8.45
N GLY A 144 -8.32 27.34 -9.26
CA GLY A 144 -8.42 27.53 -10.71
C GLY A 144 -9.10 26.38 -11.46
N GLU A 145 -10.29 26.71 -11.97
CA GLU A 145 -11.21 26.17 -12.99
C GLU A 145 -11.00 24.80 -13.67
N VAL A 146 -12.15 24.15 -13.90
CA VAL A 146 -12.34 22.88 -14.60
C VAL A 146 -12.79 23.19 -16.03
N MET A 147 -11.99 22.78 -17.02
CA MET A 147 -12.39 22.80 -18.44
C MET A 147 -12.95 21.45 -18.88
N GLU A 148 -13.82 21.49 -19.88
CA GLU A 148 -14.72 20.44 -20.34
C GLU A 148 -14.02 19.29 -21.10
N GLN A 149 -14.74 18.17 -21.09
CA GLN A 149 -14.35 16.78 -21.31
C GLN A 149 -13.89 16.48 -22.74
N ALA A 150 -12.66 15.94 -22.88
CA ALA A 150 -12.18 15.29 -24.11
C ALA A 150 -12.35 13.77 -24.01
N ALA A 151 -12.67 13.13 -25.12
CA ALA A 151 -12.98 11.71 -25.24
C ALA A 151 -11.84 10.81 -24.73
N LEU A 152 -12.24 9.75 -24.03
CA LEU A 152 -11.39 8.69 -23.50
C LEU A 152 -10.76 7.92 -24.68
N TYR A 153 -9.43 7.78 -24.67
CA TYR A 153 -8.72 6.90 -25.59
C TYR A 153 -8.23 5.67 -24.83
N GLU A 154 -8.38 4.49 -25.43
CA GLU A 154 -7.85 3.25 -24.86
C GLU A 154 -6.32 3.27 -24.90
N ALA A 155 -5.70 2.93 -23.76
CA ALA A 155 -4.25 2.86 -23.60
C ALA A 155 -3.64 1.92 -24.66
N SER A 156 -2.48 2.30 -25.21
CA SER A 156 -1.78 1.43 -26.15
C SER A 156 -1.36 0.14 -25.44
N ALA A 157 -1.66 -1.00 -26.06
CA ALA A 157 -1.53 -2.35 -25.50
C ALA A 157 -0.08 -2.88 -25.40
N ALA A 158 0.95 -2.04 -25.30
CA ALA A 158 2.33 -2.48 -25.50
C ALA A 158 3.11 -2.80 -24.21
N PHE A 159 2.59 -2.46 -23.03
CA PHE A 159 3.25 -2.74 -21.77
C PHE A 159 2.24 -3.02 -20.65
N ASP A 160 2.21 -4.27 -20.19
CA ASP A 160 1.42 -4.67 -19.03
C ASP A 160 2.31 -4.69 -17.79
N ARG A 161 2.28 -3.58 -17.04
CA ARG A 161 3.01 -3.43 -15.76
C ARG A 161 2.64 -4.54 -14.79
N GLY A 162 1.37 -4.92 -14.74
CA GLY A 162 0.88 -5.98 -13.87
C GLY A 162 1.47 -7.35 -14.18
N ALA A 163 1.43 -7.73 -15.46
CA ALA A 163 2.07 -8.96 -15.94
C ALA A 163 3.57 -8.96 -15.63
N PHE A 164 4.26 -7.84 -15.83
CA PHE A 164 5.69 -7.72 -15.52
C PHE A 164 6.03 -8.10 -14.07
N TYR A 165 5.28 -7.59 -13.08
CA TYR A 165 5.49 -7.97 -11.68
C TYR A 165 5.06 -9.41 -11.42
N ARG A 166 3.90 -9.81 -11.95
CA ARG A 166 3.31 -11.14 -11.75
C ARG A 166 4.21 -12.26 -12.28
N ASP A 167 4.85 -12.07 -13.43
CA ASP A 167 5.69 -13.08 -14.08
C ASP A 167 6.99 -13.37 -13.31
N GLN A 168 7.36 -12.50 -12.36
CA GLN A 168 8.53 -12.68 -11.49
C GLN A 168 8.20 -13.42 -10.19
N LEU A 169 6.93 -13.75 -9.96
CA LEU A 169 6.46 -14.47 -8.79
C LEU A 169 6.38 -15.98 -9.05
N SER A 170 6.52 -16.78 -7.99
CA SER A 170 6.27 -18.23 -8.05
C SER A 170 4.80 -18.52 -8.40
N SER A 171 4.50 -19.74 -8.88
CA SER A 171 3.11 -20.09 -9.25
C SER A 171 2.11 -19.92 -8.11
N THR A 172 2.53 -20.21 -6.87
CA THR A 172 1.71 -20.06 -5.67
C THR A 172 1.49 -18.58 -5.33
N GLU A 173 2.54 -17.77 -5.42
CA GLU A 173 2.49 -16.32 -5.20
C GLU A 173 1.65 -15.57 -6.23
N GLN A 174 1.66 -16.01 -7.49
CA GLN A 174 0.83 -15.44 -8.53
C GLN A 174 -0.66 -15.51 -8.18
N GLU A 175 -1.11 -16.60 -7.56
CA GLU A 175 -2.50 -16.72 -7.12
C GLU A 175 -2.83 -15.71 -6.00
N LEU A 176 -1.93 -15.55 -5.02
CA LEU A 176 -2.09 -14.55 -3.96
C LEU A 176 -2.06 -13.12 -4.51
N PHE A 177 -1.21 -12.86 -5.51
CA PHE A 177 -1.14 -11.58 -6.22
C PHE A 177 -2.45 -11.27 -6.93
N ASP A 178 -2.99 -12.22 -7.69
CA ASP A 178 -4.26 -12.05 -8.41
C ASP A 178 -5.41 -11.78 -7.43
N ARG A 179 -5.44 -12.45 -6.27
CA ARG A 179 -6.40 -12.21 -5.19
C ARG A 179 -6.25 -10.83 -4.58
N CYS A 180 -5.01 -10.39 -4.32
CA CYS A 180 -4.69 -9.06 -3.80
C CYS A 180 -5.19 -7.96 -4.74
N VAL A 181 -4.84 -8.05 -6.03
CA VAL A 181 -5.26 -7.10 -7.07
C VAL A 181 -6.78 -7.09 -7.24
N ALA A 182 -7.42 -8.27 -7.26
CA ALA A 182 -8.88 -8.37 -7.35
C ALA A 182 -9.61 -7.77 -6.13
N ALA A 183 -9.03 -7.88 -4.93
CA ALA A 183 -9.54 -7.24 -3.73
C ALA A 183 -9.37 -5.71 -3.78
N ALA A 184 -8.18 -5.24 -4.17
CA ALA A 184 -7.87 -3.83 -4.33
C ALA A 184 -8.80 -3.15 -5.36
N ALA A 185 -9.02 -3.77 -6.51
CA ALA A 185 -9.96 -3.29 -7.54
C ALA A 185 -11.40 -3.14 -7.04
N LYS A 186 -11.80 -3.92 -6.04
CA LYS A 186 -13.11 -3.84 -5.38
C LYS A 186 -13.11 -2.90 -4.16
N ASN A 187 -12.01 -2.20 -3.90
CA ASN A 187 -11.77 -1.39 -2.70
C ASN A 187 -11.98 -2.17 -1.39
N LYS A 188 -11.76 -3.49 -1.43
CA LYS A 188 -11.74 -4.35 -0.25
C LYS A 188 -10.38 -4.19 0.39
N ASN A 189 -10.39 -3.84 1.67
CA ASN A 189 -9.17 -3.64 2.42
C ASN A 189 -8.64 -4.91 3.09
N VAL A 190 -9.19 -6.07 2.69
CA VAL A 190 -8.81 -7.40 3.18
C VAL A 190 -8.81 -8.38 2.03
N PHE A 191 -7.82 -9.27 1.98
CA PHE A 191 -7.77 -10.44 1.13
C PHE A 191 -7.22 -11.64 1.90
N TYR A 192 -7.64 -12.84 1.48
CA TYR A 192 -7.37 -14.10 2.17
C TYR A 192 -6.92 -15.18 1.18
N ALA A 193 -6.11 -16.12 1.67
CA ALA A 193 -5.82 -17.39 1.01
C ALA A 193 -5.85 -18.54 2.04
N ASP A 194 -6.06 -19.76 1.55
CA ASP A 194 -5.85 -20.96 2.34
C ASP A 194 -4.36 -21.10 2.67
N GLY A 195 -4.04 -21.66 3.83
CA GLY A 195 -2.67 -21.73 4.35
C GLY A 195 -1.76 -22.73 3.64
N SER A 196 -2.17 -23.32 2.53
CA SER A 196 -1.30 -24.21 1.77
C SER A 196 -0.33 -23.43 0.90
N GLY A 197 0.96 -23.45 1.26
CA GLY A 197 2.04 -23.04 0.37
C GLY A 197 2.50 -21.59 0.46
N PHE A 198 2.12 -20.87 1.52
CA PHE A 198 2.58 -19.50 1.80
C PHE A 198 3.34 -19.44 3.13
N GLY A 199 4.40 -18.64 3.19
CA GLY A 199 5.08 -18.25 4.42
C GLY A 199 4.45 -17.02 5.07
N ASP A 200 4.80 -16.78 6.33
CA ASP A 200 4.25 -15.69 7.16
C ASP A 200 4.37 -14.29 6.49
N ASP A 201 5.45 -14.09 5.73
CA ASP A 201 5.81 -12.81 5.10
C ASP A 201 5.31 -12.65 3.66
N ASP A 202 4.79 -13.72 3.04
CA ASP A 202 4.37 -13.67 1.64
C ASP A 202 3.24 -12.68 1.42
N PHE A 203 2.34 -12.52 2.39
CA PHE A 203 1.25 -11.55 2.31
C PHE A 203 1.73 -10.11 2.26
N PHE A 204 2.76 -9.75 3.03
CA PHE A 204 3.35 -8.41 3.00
C PHE A 204 4.08 -8.18 1.67
N ARG A 205 4.87 -9.16 1.21
CA ARG A 205 5.58 -9.06 -0.07
C ARG A 205 4.63 -8.93 -1.25
N ILE A 206 3.56 -9.72 -1.28
CA ILE A 206 2.57 -9.68 -2.36
C ILE A 206 1.73 -8.42 -2.30
N PHE A 207 1.41 -7.90 -1.12
CA PHE A 207 0.82 -6.58 -1.00
C PHE A 207 1.72 -5.50 -1.60
N SER A 208 3.02 -5.49 -1.25
CA SER A 208 3.98 -4.54 -1.80
C SER A 208 4.09 -4.66 -3.32
N THR A 209 4.16 -5.89 -3.83
CA THR A 209 4.23 -6.16 -5.27
C THR A 209 2.98 -5.68 -5.99
N GLY A 210 1.79 -5.95 -5.44
CA GLY A 210 0.52 -5.45 -5.96
C GLY A 210 0.44 -3.92 -5.94
N TYR A 211 0.91 -3.30 -4.86
CA TYR A 211 0.94 -1.84 -4.69
C TYR A 211 1.84 -1.16 -5.74
N LEU A 212 3.01 -1.72 -6.02
CA LEU A 212 3.93 -1.21 -7.04
C LEU A 212 3.41 -1.47 -8.47
N ALA A 213 2.78 -2.63 -8.67
CA ALA A 213 2.22 -3.02 -9.97
C ALA A 213 1.00 -2.20 -10.38
N TYR A 214 0.15 -1.83 -9.41
CA TYR A 214 -1.12 -1.15 -9.66
C TYR A 214 -1.40 -0.06 -8.61
N PRO A 215 -0.52 0.94 -8.42
CA PRO A 215 -0.65 1.93 -7.37
C PRO A 215 -2.05 2.56 -7.34
N GLU A 216 -2.65 2.83 -8.50
CA GLU A 216 -3.99 3.40 -8.65
C GLU A 216 -5.12 2.58 -7.99
N LEU A 217 -4.96 1.26 -7.85
CA LEU A 217 -5.93 0.40 -7.16
C LEU A 217 -5.83 0.47 -5.64
N PHE A 218 -4.75 1.07 -5.11
CA PHE A 218 -4.46 1.18 -3.68
C PHE A 218 -4.60 2.61 -3.13
N GLU A 219 -5.22 3.54 -3.87
CA GLU A 219 -5.49 4.92 -3.39
C GLU A 219 -6.33 5.00 -2.10
N TRP A 220 -6.99 3.89 -1.74
CA TRP A 220 -7.76 3.77 -0.50
C TRP A 220 -6.91 3.46 0.73
N VAL A 221 -5.66 3.02 0.55
CA VAL A 221 -4.76 2.63 1.64
C VAL A 221 -4.47 3.83 2.53
N ASN A 222 -4.47 3.60 3.84
CA ASN A 222 -4.02 4.55 4.82
C ASN A 222 -2.77 4.03 5.53
N TRP A 223 -1.61 4.54 5.12
CA TRP A 223 -0.31 4.22 5.71
C TRP A 223 -0.13 4.70 7.14
N SER A 224 -1.03 5.55 7.65
CA SER A 224 -1.04 5.95 9.05
C SER A 224 -1.71 4.94 9.98
N GLY A 225 -2.37 3.92 9.43
CA GLY A 225 -3.08 2.90 10.19
C GLY A 225 -2.23 1.65 10.37
N LYS A 226 -2.50 0.89 11.44
CA LYS A 226 -1.92 -0.43 11.64
C LYS A 226 -2.54 -1.43 10.65
N GLY A 227 -1.91 -1.62 9.49
CA GLY A 227 -2.18 -2.80 8.66
C GLY A 227 -1.59 -4.05 9.30
N PHE A 228 -2.17 -5.22 9.09
CA PHE A 228 -1.70 -6.47 9.68
C PHE A 228 -1.88 -7.65 8.75
N THR A 229 -1.04 -8.66 8.98
CA THR A 229 -1.31 -10.02 8.54
C THR A 229 -1.99 -10.76 9.68
N SER A 230 -2.86 -11.69 9.33
CA SER A 230 -3.68 -12.47 10.24
C SER A 230 -3.60 -13.94 9.88
N LEU A 231 -3.59 -14.78 10.91
CA LEU A 231 -3.72 -16.22 10.82
C LEU A 231 -4.93 -16.65 11.67
N SER A 232 -5.78 -17.49 11.10
CA SER A 232 -6.90 -18.11 11.81
C SER A 232 -7.02 -19.57 11.42
N LEU A 233 -7.58 -20.39 12.30
CA LEU A 233 -7.82 -21.81 12.02
C LEU A 233 -9.32 -22.09 12.00
N ASP A 234 -9.76 -22.92 11.05
CA ASP A 234 -11.10 -23.48 11.12
C ASP A 234 -11.22 -24.57 12.19
N ASP A 235 -12.44 -25.07 12.41
CA ASP A 235 -12.71 -26.05 13.46
C ASP A 235 -12.03 -27.41 13.23
N PHE A 236 -11.39 -27.62 12.07
CA PHE A 236 -10.60 -28.80 11.73
C PHE A 236 -9.09 -28.55 11.82
N GLY A 237 -8.67 -27.34 12.19
CA GLY A 237 -7.27 -26.94 12.27
C GLY A 237 -6.67 -26.52 10.93
N SER A 238 -7.47 -26.26 9.89
CA SER A 238 -6.96 -25.73 8.63
C SER A 238 -6.65 -24.25 8.77
N GLU A 239 -5.45 -23.85 8.36
CA GLU A 239 -4.98 -22.46 8.43
C GLU A 239 -5.57 -21.59 7.31
N TYR A 240 -5.92 -20.36 7.67
CA TYR A 240 -6.35 -19.30 6.76
C TYR A 240 -5.57 -18.04 7.08
N TYR A 241 -4.84 -17.56 6.07
CA TYR A 241 -4.06 -16.35 6.17
C TYR A 241 -4.80 -15.21 5.50
N GLY A 242 -4.64 -14.01 6.05
CA GLY A 242 -5.22 -12.81 5.49
C GLY A 242 -4.36 -11.59 5.73
N PHE A 243 -4.44 -10.63 4.82
CA PHE A 243 -3.83 -9.31 5.01
C PHE A 243 -4.92 -8.25 5.03
N LYS A 244 -4.81 -7.33 5.98
CA LYS A 244 -5.69 -6.18 6.12
C LYS A 244 -4.91 -4.88 6.15
N ALA A 245 -5.20 -4.00 5.21
CA ALA A 245 -4.75 -2.61 5.25
C ALA A 245 -5.83 -1.69 5.83
N ALA A 246 -5.42 -0.59 6.45
CA ALA A 246 -6.34 0.44 6.89
C ALA A 246 -6.89 1.21 5.69
N LYS A 247 -8.18 1.56 5.74
CA LYS A 247 -8.82 2.39 4.71
C LYS A 247 -8.83 3.85 5.12
N SER A 248 -8.43 4.73 4.20
CA SER A 248 -8.48 6.17 4.41
C SER A 248 -9.92 6.68 4.40
N LYS A 249 -10.28 7.49 5.39
CA LYS A 249 -11.55 8.24 5.39
C LYS A 249 -11.61 9.37 4.36
N TYR A 250 -10.47 9.69 3.74
CA TYR A 250 -10.34 10.73 2.72
C TYR A 250 -10.48 10.16 1.29
N PHE A 251 -10.43 8.83 1.16
CA PHE A 251 -10.74 8.12 -0.07
C PHE A 251 -12.25 7.98 -0.26
N SER A 252 -12.74 8.22 -1.48
CA SER A 252 -14.13 7.95 -1.87
C SER A 252 -14.25 7.80 -3.38
N ALA A 253 -15.34 7.18 -3.85
CA ALA A 253 -15.63 7.10 -5.29
C ALA A 253 -15.73 8.49 -5.95
N ASN A 254 -16.22 9.49 -5.21
CA ASN A 254 -16.29 10.88 -5.68
C ASN A 254 -14.91 11.54 -5.76
N THR A 255 -14.00 11.25 -4.82
CA THR A 255 -12.61 11.71 -4.88
C THR A 255 -11.93 11.14 -6.12
N GLU A 256 -12.10 9.84 -6.35
CA GLU A 256 -11.54 9.14 -7.52
C GLU A 256 -12.11 9.65 -8.84
N GLU A 257 -13.42 9.91 -8.92
CA GLU A 257 -14.03 10.52 -10.11
C GLU A 257 -13.43 11.90 -10.43
N LYS A 258 -13.17 12.74 -9.41
CA LYS A 258 -12.53 14.05 -9.61
C LYS A 258 -11.11 13.90 -10.13
N ALA A 259 -10.33 12.96 -9.58
CA ALA A 259 -8.98 12.67 -10.05
C ALA A 259 -8.99 12.21 -11.50
N ARG A 260 -9.86 11.26 -11.87
CA ARG A 260 -10.00 10.78 -13.25
C ARG A 260 -10.35 11.90 -14.23
N LYS A 261 -11.29 12.79 -13.89
CA LYS A 261 -11.62 13.96 -14.73
C LYS A 261 -10.41 14.88 -14.91
N LYS A 262 -9.66 15.13 -13.84
CA LYS A 262 -8.44 15.96 -13.87
C LYS A 262 -7.37 15.33 -14.75
N ILE A 263 -7.11 14.03 -14.60
CA ILE A 263 -6.16 13.25 -15.42
C ILE A 263 -6.51 13.37 -16.90
N ASN A 264 -7.75 13.05 -17.28
CA ASN A 264 -8.17 13.09 -18.69
C ASN A 264 -7.98 14.48 -19.32
N ASN A 265 -8.30 15.55 -18.57
CA ASN A 265 -8.12 16.92 -19.04
C ASN A 265 -6.64 17.28 -19.21
N LEU A 266 -5.77 16.83 -18.30
CA LEU A 266 -4.33 17.08 -18.37
C LEU A 266 -3.68 16.31 -19.52
N VAL A 267 -4.03 15.04 -19.70
CA VAL A 267 -3.53 14.23 -20.82
C VAL A 267 -3.98 14.82 -22.16
N ALA A 268 -5.23 15.26 -22.28
CA ALA A 268 -5.70 15.94 -23.49
C ALA A 268 -4.94 17.25 -23.78
N ALA A 269 -4.61 18.02 -22.73
CA ALA A 269 -3.79 19.22 -22.88
C ALA A 269 -2.33 18.90 -23.25
N ALA A 270 -1.76 17.86 -22.64
CA ALA A 270 -0.41 17.38 -22.91
C ALA A 270 -0.26 16.93 -24.36
N ARG A 271 -1.24 16.19 -24.90
CA ARG A 271 -1.24 15.78 -26.31
C ARG A 271 -1.25 16.97 -27.27
N ARG A 272 -2.15 17.95 -27.04
CA ARG A 272 -2.20 19.16 -27.88
C ARG A 272 -0.91 19.96 -27.82
N TYR A 273 -0.27 20.01 -26.64
CA TYR A 273 1.04 20.64 -26.48
C TYR A 273 2.09 19.87 -27.28
N ALA A 274 2.16 18.55 -27.12
CA ALA A 274 3.14 17.69 -27.77
C ALA A 274 3.02 17.73 -29.30
N GLU A 275 1.80 17.68 -29.85
CA GLU A 275 1.53 17.81 -31.29
C GLU A 275 2.02 19.15 -31.86
N ALA A 276 2.04 20.22 -31.06
CA ALA A 276 2.49 21.53 -31.49
C ALA A 276 3.99 21.78 -31.27
N ALA A 277 4.54 21.27 -30.16
CA ALA A 277 5.90 21.55 -29.72
C ALA A 277 6.90 20.46 -30.15
N SER A 278 6.47 19.21 -30.20
CA SER A 278 7.29 18.01 -30.45
C SER A 278 6.53 17.03 -31.36
N PRO A 279 6.10 17.43 -32.58
CA PRO A 279 5.27 16.59 -33.45
C PRO A 279 5.94 15.28 -33.88
N GLU A 280 7.27 15.26 -33.96
CA GLU A 280 8.06 14.07 -34.29
C GLU A 280 8.28 13.15 -33.09
N ASP A 281 7.95 13.60 -31.88
CA ASP A 281 8.12 12.86 -30.63
C ASP A 281 7.05 13.25 -29.59
N VAL A 282 5.84 12.77 -29.88
CA VAL A 282 4.65 13.11 -29.08
C VAL A 282 4.73 12.53 -27.68
N GLU A 283 5.35 11.37 -27.48
CA GLU A 283 5.48 10.75 -26.15
C GLU A 283 6.38 11.58 -25.23
N TYR A 284 7.54 12.03 -25.74
CA TYR A 284 8.40 12.97 -25.02
C TYR A 284 7.67 14.28 -24.69
N GLY A 285 7.00 14.88 -25.68
CA GLY A 285 6.27 16.14 -25.48
C GLY A 285 5.15 16.02 -24.43
N ILE A 286 4.49 14.86 -24.35
CA ILE A 286 3.50 14.57 -23.31
C ILE A 286 4.18 14.47 -21.95
N ALA A 287 5.22 13.65 -21.80
CA ALA A 287 5.93 13.49 -20.54
C ALA A 287 6.46 14.84 -20.02
N GLU A 288 7.02 15.65 -20.92
CA GLU A 288 7.55 16.98 -20.61
C GLU A 288 6.46 17.94 -20.11
N TYR A 289 5.30 17.94 -20.76
CA TYR A 289 4.17 18.76 -20.33
C TYR A 289 3.69 18.37 -18.93
N LEU A 290 3.55 17.07 -18.69
CA LEU A 290 3.04 16.54 -17.42
C LEU A 290 4.00 16.86 -16.28
N ASP A 291 5.30 16.68 -16.49
CA ASP A 291 6.34 16.98 -15.51
C ASP A 291 6.32 18.47 -15.13
N LYS A 292 6.40 19.35 -16.15
CA LYS A 292 6.26 20.80 -15.98
C LYS A 292 4.97 21.19 -15.26
N TRP A 293 3.85 20.51 -15.55
CA TRP A 293 2.58 20.79 -14.91
C TRP A 293 2.62 20.44 -13.42
N ILE A 294 3.15 19.28 -13.06
CA ILE A 294 3.25 18.84 -11.66
C ILE A 294 4.13 19.84 -10.88
N CYS A 295 5.37 20.11 -11.29
CA CYS A 295 6.27 21.04 -10.60
C CYS A 295 5.73 22.47 -10.53
N LYS A 296 4.94 22.90 -11.54
CA LYS A 296 4.36 24.26 -11.54
C LYS A 296 3.13 24.41 -10.65
N LYS A 297 2.37 23.34 -10.44
CA LYS A 297 1.06 23.38 -9.77
C LYS A 297 1.06 22.77 -8.39
N ASN A 298 2.20 22.22 -7.96
CA ASN A 298 2.35 21.58 -6.67
C ASN A 298 3.55 22.15 -5.91
N TYR A 299 3.67 21.75 -4.65
CA TYR A 299 4.84 21.99 -3.82
C TYR A 299 5.08 20.78 -2.91
N TYR A 300 6.34 20.57 -2.51
CA TYR A 300 6.75 19.48 -1.65
C TYR A 300 6.39 19.75 -0.18
N ASN A 301 5.40 19.05 0.36
CA ASN A 301 4.87 19.32 1.71
C ASN A 301 5.53 18.42 2.78
N ASN A 302 6.55 18.97 3.43
CA ASN A 302 7.30 18.36 4.54
C ASN A 302 6.47 17.96 5.78
N LYS A 303 5.19 18.36 5.88
CA LYS A 303 4.32 17.86 6.96
C LYS A 303 3.92 16.41 6.71
N GLY A 304 3.92 15.95 5.45
CA GLY A 304 3.67 14.57 5.06
C GLY A 304 4.72 13.60 5.59
N THR A 305 5.95 14.07 5.86
CA THR A 305 7.05 13.22 6.34
C THR A 305 7.14 13.13 7.87
N LYS A 306 6.19 13.74 8.60
CA LYS A 306 6.27 13.88 10.06
C LYS A 306 5.21 13.03 10.74
N ASN A 307 5.64 12.12 11.61
CA ASN A 307 4.77 11.25 12.43
C ASN A 307 3.65 11.99 13.18
N ALA A 308 3.91 13.23 13.63
CA ALA A 308 2.89 14.08 14.27
C ALA A 308 1.65 14.36 13.40
N TYR A 309 1.74 14.13 12.09
CA TYR A 309 0.66 14.30 11.12
C TYR A 309 0.06 12.98 10.64
N ALA A 310 0.55 11.82 11.11
CA ALA A 310 0.13 10.50 10.65
C ALA A 310 -1.41 10.40 10.55
N LYS A 311 -2.15 10.81 11.59
CA LYS A 311 -3.63 10.70 11.62
C LYS A 311 -4.39 11.80 10.86
N LYS A 312 -3.71 12.67 10.10
CA LYS A 312 -4.29 13.87 9.46
C LYS A 312 -4.43 13.69 7.95
N ALA A 313 -5.30 14.52 7.36
CA ALA A 313 -5.53 14.56 5.91
C ALA A 313 -4.25 14.77 5.11
N VAL A 314 -3.33 15.60 5.62
CA VAL A 314 -2.06 15.90 4.95
C VAL A 314 -1.22 14.66 4.74
N MET A 315 -1.15 13.74 5.72
CA MET A 315 -0.44 12.47 5.57
C MET A 315 -1.03 11.69 4.39
N TYR A 316 -2.35 11.46 4.40
CA TYR A 316 -2.98 10.74 3.32
C TYR A 316 -2.75 11.37 1.93
N TYR A 317 -2.92 12.70 1.81
CA TYR A 317 -2.73 13.37 0.52
C TYR A 317 -1.27 13.41 0.07
N CYS A 318 -0.31 13.51 0.99
CA CYS A 318 1.12 13.45 0.64
C CYS A 318 1.54 12.07 0.08
N HIS A 319 0.78 11.02 0.38
CA HIS A 319 1.07 9.63 0.01
C HIS A 319 0.03 9.02 -0.93
N SER A 320 -0.74 9.85 -1.64
CA SER A 320 -1.71 9.43 -2.65
C SER A 320 -1.57 10.31 -3.89
N SER A 321 -1.97 9.82 -5.06
CA SER A 321 -1.92 10.67 -6.28
C SER A 321 -2.81 11.91 -6.16
N TYR A 322 -3.80 11.86 -5.26
CA TYR A 322 -4.73 12.96 -5.00
C TYR A 322 -4.06 14.20 -4.40
N GLY A 323 -2.91 14.08 -3.75
CA GLY A 323 -2.12 15.24 -3.33
C GLY A 323 -1.82 16.15 -4.51
N CYS A 324 -1.05 15.63 -5.47
CA CYS A 324 -0.64 16.40 -6.64
C CYS A 324 -1.79 16.68 -7.62
N LEU A 325 -2.73 15.74 -7.78
CA LEU A 325 -3.81 15.91 -8.75
C LEU A 325 -4.91 16.88 -8.27
N LEU A 326 -5.23 16.87 -6.97
CA LEU A 326 -6.41 17.56 -6.43
C LEU A 326 -6.11 18.60 -5.34
N LYS A 327 -4.98 18.48 -4.63
CA LYS A 327 -4.65 19.35 -3.48
C LYS A 327 -3.58 20.38 -3.76
N GLY A 328 -2.74 20.17 -4.78
CA GLY A 328 -1.66 21.10 -5.10
C GLY A 328 -0.43 20.89 -4.24
N TYR A 329 -0.27 19.72 -3.61
CA TYR A 329 0.89 19.40 -2.79
C TYR A 329 1.05 17.89 -2.60
N GLY A 330 2.26 17.46 -2.29
CA GLY A 330 2.53 16.08 -1.93
C GLY A 330 3.95 15.89 -1.41
N VAL A 331 4.35 14.66 -1.12
CA VAL A 331 5.77 14.29 -1.07
C VAL A 331 6.09 13.39 -2.28
N CYS A 332 7.31 12.88 -2.37
CA CYS A 332 7.80 12.10 -3.51
C CYS A 332 6.82 11.02 -4.01
N GLU A 333 6.20 10.27 -3.10
CA GLU A 333 5.20 9.27 -3.44
C GLU A 333 3.95 9.84 -4.13
N SER A 334 3.41 10.99 -3.68
CA SER A 334 2.30 11.65 -4.37
C SER A 334 2.70 12.15 -5.76
N TYR A 335 3.93 12.65 -5.90
CA TYR A 335 4.46 13.10 -7.20
C TYR A 335 4.56 11.92 -8.17
N ALA A 336 5.27 10.85 -7.78
CA ALA A 336 5.49 9.66 -8.60
C ALA A 336 4.20 8.91 -8.94
N ARG A 337 3.25 8.80 -7.99
CA ARG A 337 1.94 8.19 -8.25
C ARG A 337 1.08 9.04 -9.17
N ALA A 338 1.09 10.37 -9.01
CA ALA A 338 0.36 11.25 -9.92
C ALA A 338 0.93 11.19 -11.34
N MET A 339 2.25 11.20 -11.48
CA MET A 339 2.93 11.04 -12.77
C MET A 339 2.59 9.68 -13.39
N SER A 340 2.72 8.58 -12.65
CA SER A 340 2.37 7.23 -13.12
C SER A 340 0.93 7.17 -13.67
N ARG A 341 -0.06 7.71 -12.93
CA ARG A 341 -1.46 7.74 -13.39
C ARG A 341 -1.68 8.60 -14.63
N LEU A 342 -0.94 9.69 -14.78
CA LEU A 342 -1.02 10.56 -15.96
C LEU A 342 -0.39 9.87 -17.18
N LEU A 343 0.74 9.19 -17.01
CA LEU A 343 1.42 8.41 -18.05
C LEU A 343 0.59 7.19 -18.47
N ASP A 344 0.01 6.46 -17.52
CA ASP A 344 -0.92 5.34 -17.78
C ASP A 344 -2.09 5.82 -18.65
N ALA A 345 -2.72 6.94 -18.29
CA ALA A 345 -3.81 7.54 -19.08
C ALA A 345 -3.34 8.12 -20.44
N ALA A 346 -2.06 8.46 -20.56
CA ALA A 346 -1.44 8.84 -21.83
C ALA A 346 -1.02 7.62 -22.67
N GLY A 347 -1.10 6.40 -22.14
CA GLY A 347 -0.65 5.18 -22.81
C GLY A 347 0.87 5.08 -22.90
N ILE A 348 1.61 5.77 -22.04
CA ILE A 348 3.07 5.75 -21.96
C ILE A 348 3.48 4.75 -20.87
N ALA A 349 4.24 3.75 -21.28
CA ALA A 349 4.73 2.69 -20.39
C ALA A 349 5.61 3.27 -19.29
N ASN A 350 5.28 2.95 -18.03
CA ASN A 350 6.00 3.46 -16.87
C ASN A 350 5.94 2.49 -15.68
N PHE A 351 6.88 2.65 -14.76
CA PHE A 351 6.82 2.07 -13.42
C PHE A 351 6.66 3.17 -12.39
N PHE A 352 5.89 2.88 -11.34
CA PHE A 352 5.99 3.57 -10.06
C PHE A 352 6.98 2.80 -9.20
N LEU A 353 8.02 3.47 -8.74
CA LEU A 353 9.13 2.86 -8.01
C LEU A 353 9.25 3.47 -6.63
N CYS A 354 9.70 2.63 -5.71
CA CYS A 354 10.10 3.02 -4.37
C CYS A 354 11.46 2.40 -4.07
N GLY A 355 12.27 3.10 -3.28
CA GLY A 355 13.57 2.62 -2.87
C GLY A 355 14.37 3.65 -2.10
N GLU A 356 15.69 3.56 -2.17
CA GLU A 356 16.59 4.49 -1.51
C GLU A 356 17.15 5.49 -2.53
N ALA A 357 17.15 6.77 -2.19
CA ALA A 357 17.80 7.81 -2.97
C ALA A 357 18.56 8.82 -2.10
N GLY A 358 19.62 9.41 -2.64
CA GLY A 358 20.44 10.39 -1.93
C GLY A 358 21.76 10.66 -2.64
N GLU A 359 22.71 11.33 -1.98
CA GLU A 359 24.03 11.55 -2.54
C GLU A 359 24.82 10.23 -2.61
N ALA A 360 25.58 10.00 -3.69
CA ALA A 360 26.31 8.73 -3.90
C ALA A 360 27.36 8.42 -2.80
N PHE A 361 27.81 9.44 -2.07
CA PHE A 361 28.75 9.33 -0.95
C PHE A 361 28.19 9.91 0.36
N GLY A 362 26.88 10.14 0.43
CA GLY A 362 26.19 10.76 1.56
C GLY A 362 25.10 9.86 2.17
N GLU A 363 24.24 10.46 2.98
CA GLU A 363 23.08 9.76 3.52
C GLU A 363 22.04 9.51 2.41
N THR A 364 21.43 8.33 2.45
CA THR A 364 20.32 7.96 1.57
C THR A 364 19.06 7.88 2.40
N GLY A 365 17.93 8.21 1.78
CA GLY A 365 16.61 8.12 2.40
C GLY A 365 15.61 7.49 1.45
N GLY A 366 14.50 7.05 2.03
CA GLY A 366 13.38 6.52 1.29
C GLY A 366 12.87 7.53 0.25
N HIS A 367 12.74 7.09 -1.00
CA HIS A 367 12.26 7.92 -2.09
C HIS A 367 11.36 7.17 -3.07
N ALA A 368 10.62 7.91 -3.88
CA ALA A 368 9.75 7.37 -4.90
C ALA A 368 9.81 8.20 -6.19
N TRP A 369 9.94 7.51 -7.32
CA TRP A 369 10.11 8.09 -8.65
C TRP A 369 9.47 7.19 -9.71
N ASN A 370 9.67 7.52 -10.99
CA ASN A 370 9.19 6.71 -12.10
C ASN A 370 10.33 6.26 -13.00
N TYR A 371 10.18 5.06 -13.57
CA TYR A 371 10.85 4.75 -14.84
C TYR A 371 9.84 4.93 -15.97
N VAL A 372 10.27 5.55 -17.05
CA VAL A 372 9.43 5.83 -18.23
C VAL A 372 10.09 5.23 -19.45
N ARG A 373 9.32 4.50 -20.25
CA ARG A 373 9.79 3.95 -21.52
C ARG A 373 9.41 4.88 -22.66
N LEU A 374 10.42 5.38 -23.37
CA LEU A 374 10.25 6.08 -24.65
C LEU A 374 11.00 5.29 -25.72
N GLY A 375 10.33 5.00 -26.84
CA GLY A 375 10.82 4.03 -27.81
C GLY A 375 11.10 2.67 -27.15
N ASP A 376 12.31 2.13 -27.35
CA ASP A 376 12.74 0.83 -26.84
C ASP A 376 13.55 0.91 -25.52
N SER A 377 13.66 2.10 -24.93
CA SER A 377 14.58 2.36 -23.80
C SER A 377 13.85 2.90 -22.57
N TRP A 378 14.36 2.54 -21.39
CA TRP A 378 13.84 3.01 -20.10
C TRP A 378 14.70 4.15 -19.55
N TYR A 379 14.04 5.13 -18.95
CA TYR A 379 14.69 6.33 -18.41
C TYR A 379 14.15 6.61 -17.01
N LEU A 380 15.01 7.17 -16.14
CA LEU A 380 14.56 7.66 -14.85
C LEU A 380 13.85 9.00 -15.04
N LEU A 381 12.70 9.15 -14.39
CA LEU A 381 11.97 10.40 -14.29
C LEU A 381 11.62 10.63 -12.82
N ASP A 382 12.19 11.68 -12.24
CA ASP A 382 11.87 12.13 -10.88
C ASP A 382 11.37 13.57 -10.85
N THR A 383 10.05 13.70 -11.02
CA THR A 383 9.34 14.98 -10.95
C THR A 383 9.47 15.69 -9.61
N THR A 384 9.80 14.96 -8.53
CA THR A 384 9.99 15.55 -7.21
C THR A 384 11.27 16.34 -7.15
N TRP A 385 12.37 15.75 -7.61
CA TRP A 385 13.68 16.40 -7.64
C TRP A 385 13.79 17.43 -8.77
N ASP A 386 12.97 17.31 -9.82
CA ASP A 386 12.80 18.37 -10.82
C ASP A 386 12.06 19.61 -10.29
N ASP A 387 11.32 19.52 -9.17
CA ASP A 387 10.51 20.62 -8.64
C ASP A 387 11.35 21.70 -7.95
N ALA A 388 11.82 22.66 -8.74
CA ALA A 388 12.51 23.88 -8.27
C ALA A 388 11.54 24.95 -7.70
N GLY A 389 10.42 24.52 -7.11
CA GLY A 389 9.51 25.31 -6.28
C GLY A 389 8.42 26.09 -7.02
N LYS A 390 8.44 26.15 -8.37
CA LYS A 390 7.37 26.65 -9.29
C LYS A 390 7.56 26.23 -10.76
N LYS A 391 8.60 25.46 -11.06
CA LYS A 391 8.99 25.05 -12.41
C LYS A 391 9.79 23.76 -12.30
N SER A 392 9.71 22.95 -13.34
CA SER A 392 10.66 21.86 -13.53
C SER A 392 12.02 22.44 -13.96
N ASP A 393 13.11 22.02 -13.32
CA ASP A 393 14.47 22.29 -13.80
C ASP A 393 15.02 21.17 -14.70
N ARG A 394 14.34 20.02 -14.74
CA ARG A 394 14.57 18.88 -15.63
C ARG A 394 15.89 18.15 -15.37
N SER A 395 16.49 18.30 -14.20
CA SER A 395 17.74 17.62 -13.82
C SER A 395 17.58 16.09 -13.76
N TYR A 396 16.38 15.60 -13.42
CA TYR A 396 16.04 14.18 -13.34
C TYR A 396 14.95 13.77 -14.34
N PHE A 397 14.80 14.55 -15.42
CA PHE A 397 13.80 14.28 -16.45
C PHE A 397 14.36 13.39 -17.56
N LEU A 398 13.93 12.13 -17.59
CA LEU A 398 14.29 11.12 -18.61
C LEU A 398 15.81 10.90 -18.72
N ILE A 399 16.48 10.82 -17.57
CA ILE A 399 17.93 10.63 -17.51
C ILE A 399 18.32 9.16 -17.66
N GLY A 400 19.48 8.94 -18.27
CA GLY A 400 20.10 7.63 -18.44
C GLY A 400 21.11 7.32 -17.34
N SER A 401 21.55 6.07 -17.28
CA SER A 401 22.43 5.56 -16.22
C SER A 401 23.82 6.21 -16.20
N SER A 402 24.26 6.83 -17.31
CA SER A 402 25.55 7.54 -17.38
C SER A 402 25.42 9.06 -17.27
N ASP A 403 24.25 9.60 -16.94
CA ASP A 403 24.11 11.02 -16.64
C ASP A 403 24.95 11.39 -15.41
N GLU A 404 25.43 12.63 -15.34
CA GLU A 404 26.24 13.10 -14.20
C GLU A 404 25.40 13.18 -12.93
N ASP A 405 24.15 13.65 -13.03
CA ASP A 405 23.22 13.70 -11.90
C ASP A 405 22.87 12.29 -11.41
N MET A 406 22.72 11.34 -12.33
CA MET A 406 22.51 9.92 -12.01
C MET A 406 23.74 9.26 -11.36
N GLN A 407 24.96 9.63 -11.77
CA GLN A 407 26.19 9.10 -11.18
C GLN A 407 26.53 9.75 -9.84
N GLY A 408 26.09 11.00 -9.63
CA GLY A 408 26.27 11.76 -8.38
C GLY A 408 25.28 11.35 -7.29
N THR A 409 24.24 10.61 -7.63
CA THR A 409 23.17 10.20 -6.71
C THR A 409 22.95 8.69 -6.69
N VAL A 410 22.40 8.19 -5.60
CA VAL A 410 21.85 6.84 -5.51
C VAL A 410 20.38 6.90 -5.89
N HIS A 411 19.94 5.95 -6.71
CA HIS A 411 18.53 5.66 -7.02
C HIS A 411 18.37 4.15 -7.13
N ASP A 412 18.26 3.48 -5.98
CA ASP A 412 18.16 2.03 -5.91
C ASP A 412 16.70 1.62 -5.68
N ALA A 413 16.08 1.04 -6.70
CA ALA A 413 14.69 0.60 -6.63
C ALA A 413 14.59 -0.72 -5.86
N THR A 414 14.39 -0.64 -4.55
CA THR A 414 14.27 -1.82 -3.68
C THR A 414 12.85 -2.39 -3.63
N GLY A 415 11.83 -1.55 -3.90
CA GLY A 415 10.42 -1.90 -3.77
C GLY A 415 9.96 -2.12 -2.32
N GLU A 416 10.77 -1.77 -1.32
CA GLU A 416 10.44 -2.00 0.08
C GLU A 416 9.33 -1.06 0.56
N ILE A 417 8.26 -1.65 1.07
CA ILE A 417 7.14 -0.92 1.71
C ILE A 417 6.99 -1.32 3.18
N PHE A 418 7.42 -2.52 3.55
CA PHE A 418 7.47 -3.01 4.93
C PHE A 418 8.93 -3.30 5.29
N TYR A 419 9.29 -3.07 6.55
CA TYR A 419 10.66 -3.30 6.98
C TYR A 419 10.98 -4.80 6.87
N TYR A 420 12.20 -5.13 6.44
CA TYR A 420 12.70 -6.50 6.26
C TYR A 420 12.05 -7.30 5.10
N ILE A 421 11.09 -6.72 4.37
CA ILE A 421 10.38 -7.42 3.28
C ILE A 421 10.68 -6.77 1.93
N TYR A 422 11.53 -7.44 1.16
CA TYR A 422 11.90 -7.02 -0.19
C TYR A 422 11.04 -7.77 -1.21
N PRO A 423 10.32 -7.08 -2.11
CA PRO A 423 9.87 -7.73 -3.33
C PRO A 423 11.10 -8.04 -4.18
N SER A 424 11.29 -9.31 -4.55
CA SER A 424 12.35 -9.73 -5.45
C SER A 424 11.99 -9.36 -6.89
N VAL A 425 11.98 -8.06 -7.20
CA VAL A 425 11.64 -7.52 -8.52
C VAL A 425 12.91 -7.02 -9.18
N THR A 426 13.20 -7.54 -10.38
CA THR A 426 14.27 -7.05 -11.23
C THR A 426 13.70 -6.05 -12.23
N TYR A 427 13.98 -4.78 -12.02
CA TYR A 427 13.57 -3.71 -12.92
C TYR A 427 14.39 -3.71 -14.23
N PRO A 428 13.83 -3.19 -15.34
CA PRO A 428 14.60 -3.03 -16.57
C PRO A 428 15.80 -2.11 -16.35
N GLN A 429 16.87 -2.38 -17.08
CA GLN A 429 18.03 -1.51 -17.10
C GLN A 429 17.69 -0.19 -17.79
N LEU A 430 18.14 0.92 -17.20
CA LEU A 430 18.04 2.23 -17.81
C LEU A 430 18.92 2.32 -19.07
N SER A 431 18.50 3.15 -20.00
CA SER A 431 19.35 3.59 -21.12
C SER A 431 20.66 4.12 -20.58
N LYS A 432 21.76 3.85 -21.28
CA LYS A 432 23.04 4.44 -20.92
C LYS A 432 22.99 5.97 -20.98
N TYR A 433 22.38 6.51 -22.02
CA TYR A 433 22.33 7.96 -22.27
C TYR A 433 20.95 8.51 -21.96
N SER A 434 20.91 9.71 -21.38
CA SER A 434 19.67 10.48 -21.17
C SER A 434 18.97 10.75 -22.49
N TYR A 435 17.64 10.80 -22.45
CA TYR A 435 16.83 11.02 -23.64
C TYR A 435 17.13 12.38 -24.24
N LYS A 436 17.59 12.41 -25.50
CA LYS A 436 17.71 13.66 -26.27
C LYS A 436 16.66 13.66 -27.37
N GLU A 437 16.09 14.84 -27.64
CA GLU A 437 15.12 15.11 -28.71
C GLU A 437 15.55 14.62 -30.12
N SER A 438 16.81 14.22 -30.31
CA SER A 438 17.37 13.79 -31.60
C SER A 438 17.84 12.32 -31.66
N ASP A 439 17.58 11.51 -30.64
CA ASP A 439 18.01 10.10 -30.60
C ASP A 439 17.01 9.18 -31.34
N TRP A 440 16.91 9.32 -32.67
CA TRP A 440 16.17 8.38 -33.52
C TRP A 440 17.13 7.45 -34.27
N PRO A 441 16.90 6.12 -34.31
CA PRO A 441 17.53 5.28 -35.33
C PRO A 441 16.94 5.65 -36.68
N VAL A 442 17.67 6.41 -37.49
CA VAL A 442 17.33 6.68 -38.91
C VAL A 442 16.74 5.41 -39.50
N LEU A 443 15.42 5.44 -39.77
CA LEU A 443 14.73 4.31 -40.39
C LEU A 443 15.50 4.02 -41.68
N PHE A 444 16.10 2.83 -41.76
CA PHE A 444 16.77 2.37 -42.97
C PHE A 444 15.84 2.64 -44.15
N GLU A 445 16.33 3.44 -45.11
CA GLU A 445 15.64 3.62 -46.37
C GLU A 445 15.32 2.25 -46.99
N PRO A 446 14.15 2.06 -47.60
CA PRO A 446 13.86 0.82 -48.29
C PRO A 446 14.86 0.68 -49.44
N ALA A 447 15.58 -0.44 -49.46
CA ALA A 447 16.48 -0.78 -50.56
C ALA A 447 15.71 -0.70 -51.89
N ALA A 448 16.29 0.07 -52.82
CA ALA A 448 15.80 0.29 -54.18
C ALA A 448 15.80 -1.00 -55.04
#